data_AF-A0A146KFE7-F1
#
_entry.id   AF-A0A146KFE7-F1
#
_cell.length_a   1.000
_cell.length_b   1.000
_cell.length_c   1.000
_cell.angle_alpha   90.00
_cell.angle_beta   90.00
_cell.angle_gamma   90.00
#
_symmetry.space_group_name_H-M   'P 1'
#
loop_
_entity.id
_entity.type
_entity.pdbx_description
1 polymer ?
#
loop_
_entity_poly.entity_id
_entity_poly.type
_entity_poly.pdbx_seq_one_letter_code
_entity_poly.pdbx_strand_id
1 'polypeptide(L)'
;YSSYENSEISNDESRSEISSDETQDDITCDGTIHLIQNTLFILSRRVTQDQMEEGYKDVVMNIVAPFLEAVGHSTFQEFYLLRYVYAPCLFKIGSNGFRDCMALLKIEAVLRQLNIRALSCAYSLTFIDLSKVKVIRRQACDNCANLIEVHNQNLTTIQRQSFSECTNLRLINFESVAECDDFVECDSIRFIRFPKLKEFIDLGADIQVTADSDPVQLEGRDVIQQLPDMKQFYRTRVTKQEMSTMMEMSKTAEEFVYNNLLVSSSCEISNIPSRIRGVVLLKATEIKAKQFQRRYQIIFAHCPNVQIVGKCAFIDCYGLKRFYSEQLQELKEICFYNCKALCEIDVSKVVTIEVQSFAFCESLLKLQFKSLESIPGGCFDGCSRLSLVIGEKLKDVHEVAFYYYHRCFRLYAPFVKQHKLKTSIKTRFQEDLMGEKFVERTGFQLRCKALEQQCIMIRKTKEIQQKINRE
;
A
#
# COMPACT_ATOMS: atom_id res chain seq x y z
N TYR A 1 -22.82 -4.22 10.99
CA TYR A 1 -23.76 -4.91 11.88
C TYR A 1 -24.65 -5.83 11.04
N SER A 2 -24.62 -7.12 11.40
CA SER A 2 -25.37 -8.30 10.92
C SER A 2 -25.44 -8.57 9.40
N SER A 3 -24.41 -9.25 8.88
CA SER A 3 -24.51 -10.28 7.81
C SER A 3 -23.14 -10.75 7.31
N TYR A 4 -22.22 -11.09 8.23
CA TYR A 4 -21.00 -11.85 7.92
C TYR A 4 -20.66 -12.71 9.13
N GLU A 5 -21.52 -13.69 9.39
CA GLU A 5 -21.23 -14.84 10.25
C GLU A 5 -22.16 -15.96 9.76
N ASN A 6 -21.60 -17.16 9.59
CA ASN A 6 -22.17 -18.39 9.04
C ASN A 6 -21.98 -18.63 7.53
N SER A 7 -20.75 -19.02 7.18
CA SER A 7 -20.56 -20.22 6.36
C SER A 7 -19.15 -20.77 6.54
N GLU A 8 -18.85 -21.26 7.74
CA GLU A 8 -17.84 -22.30 7.92
C GLU A 8 -18.52 -23.52 8.53
N ILE A 9 -18.06 -24.68 8.06
CA ILE A 9 -18.37 -26.06 8.46
C ILE A 9 -19.29 -26.85 7.49
N SER A 10 -18.64 -27.89 6.94
CA SER A 10 -19.13 -29.09 6.24
C SER A 10 -19.22 -29.04 4.72
N ASN A 11 -18.12 -29.38 4.04
CA ASN A 11 -17.92 -30.78 3.66
C ASN A 11 -16.44 -31.11 3.46
N ASP A 12 -16.10 -32.24 4.07
CA ASP A 12 -14.81 -32.85 4.28
C ASP A 12 -14.43 -33.67 3.03
N GLU A 13 -13.75 -33.04 2.07
CA GLU A 13 -13.08 -33.73 0.95
C GLU A 13 -11.66 -33.18 0.66
N SER A 14 -11.07 -32.41 1.58
CA SER A 14 -9.69 -31.91 1.45
C SER A 14 -8.66 -32.68 2.28
N ARG A 15 -8.94 -33.95 2.60
CA ARG A 15 -8.01 -34.85 3.32
C ARG A 15 -7.30 -35.87 2.43
N SER A 16 -7.46 -35.79 1.12
CA SER A 16 -6.81 -36.72 0.17
C SER A 16 -6.18 -35.99 -1.00
N GLU A 17 -5.34 -35.00 -0.73
CA GLU A 17 -4.34 -34.52 -1.71
C GLU A 17 -3.21 -33.76 -0.98
N ILE A 18 -2.77 -34.30 0.16
CA ILE A 18 -1.40 -34.06 0.63
C ILE A 18 -0.53 -34.99 -0.22
N SER A 19 -0.23 -34.56 -1.46
CA SER A 19 0.80 -35.23 -2.26
C SER A 19 2.14 -34.99 -1.57
N SER A 20 2.59 -35.99 -0.83
CA SER A 20 3.94 -36.52 -0.58
C SER A 20 5.21 -35.75 -1.05
N ASP A 21 5.22 -34.42 -1.09
CA ASP A 21 6.34 -33.61 -1.60
C ASP A 21 6.73 -32.46 -0.66
N GLU A 22 6.06 -32.35 0.50
CA GLU A 22 6.48 -31.45 1.59
C GLU A 22 7.15 -32.28 2.68
N THR A 23 8.38 -32.75 2.39
CA THR A 23 9.33 -32.97 3.48
C THR A 23 9.50 -31.64 4.18
N GLN A 24 9.22 -31.62 5.48
CA GLN A 24 9.84 -30.73 6.45
C GLN A 24 11.31 -30.62 5.99
N ASP A 25 11.70 -29.48 5.42
CA ASP A 25 13.08 -29.23 4.99
C ASP A 25 13.92 -29.22 6.30
N ASP A 26 14.31 -30.41 6.76
CA ASP A 26 15.23 -30.67 7.87
C ASP A 26 16.60 -30.10 7.45
N ILE A 27 16.78 -28.80 7.70
CA ILE A 27 18.00 -28.10 7.32
C ILE A 27 18.44 -27.24 8.49
N THR A 28 19.65 -27.50 8.97
CA THR A 28 20.28 -26.77 10.06
C THR A 28 20.42 -25.29 9.72
N CYS A 29 19.77 -24.43 10.50
CA CYS A 29 19.87 -22.98 10.41
C CYS A 29 21.15 -22.50 11.11
N ASP A 30 22.16 -22.08 10.34
CA ASP A 30 23.51 -21.79 10.87
C ASP A 30 23.89 -20.30 10.79
N GLY A 31 23.03 -19.40 11.29
CA GLY A 31 23.39 -17.98 11.27
C GLY A 31 22.61 -17.14 12.28
N THR A 32 23.21 -16.00 12.62
CA THR A 32 22.67 -15.07 13.61
C THR A 32 21.64 -14.14 12.98
N ILE A 33 20.58 -13.87 13.74
CA ILE A 33 19.56 -12.86 13.46
C ILE A 33 19.73 -11.75 14.48
N HIS A 34 19.74 -10.50 14.01
CA HIS A 34 19.87 -9.32 14.88
C HIS A 34 18.80 -8.30 14.55
N LEU A 35 17.99 -7.92 15.53
CA LEU A 35 17.07 -6.79 15.40
C LEU A 35 17.75 -5.50 15.85
N ILE A 36 17.93 -4.55 14.93
CA ILE A 36 18.41 -3.20 15.24
C ILE A 36 17.27 -2.23 14.92
N GLN A 37 16.67 -1.65 15.96
CA GLN A 37 15.48 -0.81 15.86
C GLN A 37 14.32 -1.55 15.15
N ASN A 38 14.02 -1.19 13.90
CA ASN A 38 12.96 -1.77 13.07
C ASN A 38 13.51 -2.59 11.90
N THR A 39 14.80 -2.91 11.91
CA THR A 39 15.49 -3.62 10.83
C THR A 39 16.04 -4.93 11.33
N LEU A 40 15.57 -6.03 10.72
CA LEU A 40 16.00 -7.38 11.02
C LEU A 40 17.14 -7.77 10.08
N PHE A 41 18.32 -7.99 10.65
CA PHE A 41 19.50 -8.47 9.94
C PHE A 41 19.56 -9.99 10.02
N ILE A 42 19.59 -10.66 8.87
CA ILE A 42 19.63 -12.12 8.78
C ILE A 42 20.89 -12.51 8.02
N LEU A 43 21.84 -13.12 8.72
CA LEU A 43 23.14 -13.49 8.14
C LEU A 43 23.20 -14.97 7.73
N SER A 44 22.16 -15.74 8.02
CA SER A 44 22.02 -17.12 7.59
C SER A 44 21.61 -17.21 6.11
N ARG A 45 21.99 -18.31 5.45
CA ARG A 45 21.53 -18.65 4.09
C ARG A 45 20.07 -19.13 4.08
N ARG A 46 19.53 -19.54 5.22
CA ARG A 46 18.14 -19.99 5.38
C ARG A 46 17.57 -19.46 6.68
N VAL A 47 16.27 -19.19 6.67
CA VAL A 47 15.56 -18.72 7.86
C VAL A 47 14.20 -19.41 7.97
N THR A 48 13.86 -19.87 9.17
CA THR A 48 12.57 -20.51 9.48
C THR A 48 11.80 -19.74 10.55
N GLN A 49 10.52 -20.07 10.71
CA GLN A 49 9.64 -19.42 11.68
C GLN A 49 10.14 -19.56 13.12
N ASP A 50 10.77 -20.70 13.47
CA ASP A 50 11.28 -20.95 14.83
C ASP A 50 12.38 -19.99 15.28
N GLN A 51 13.00 -19.30 14.33
CA GLN A 51 14.03 -18.29 14.60
C GLN A 51 13.45 -16.88 14.81
N MET A 52 12.13 -16.70 14.65
CA MET A 52 11.47 -15.41 14.86
C MET A 52 11.07 -15.25 16.33
N GLU A 53 11.59 -14.22 16.99
CA GLU A 53 11.23 -13.94 18.39
C GLU A 53 9.82 -13.30 18.48
N GLU A 54 9.18 -13.52 19.63
CA GLU A 54 7.90 -12.88 19.96
C GLU A 54 8.04 -11.34 19.92
N GLY A 55 7.15 -10.68 19.19
CA GLY A 55 7.15 -9.23 19.01
C GLY A 55 7.91 -8.71 17.79
N TYR A 56 8.66 -9.54 17.04
CA TYR A 56 9.27 -9.09 15.78
C TYR A 56 8.23 -8.58 14.77
N LYS A 57 7.07 -9.24 14.67
CA LYS A 57 5.94 -8.81 13.82
C LYS A 57 5.49 -7.38 14.09
N ASP A 58 5.62 -6.92 15.34
CA ASP A 58 5.13 -5.61 15.80
C ASP A 58 6.12 -4.46 15.52
N VAL A 59 7.36 -4.75 15.11
CA VAL A 59 8.43 -3.74 15.00
C VAL A 59 9.21 -3.79 13.68
N VAL A 60 9.31 -4.96 13.04
CA VAL A 60 10.14 -5.14 11.86
C VAL A 60 9.50 -4.48 10.64
N MET A 61 10.15 -3.43 10.15
CA MET A 61 9.78 -2.72 8.92
C MET A 61 10.71 -3.07 7.75
N ASN A 62 11.92 -3.54 8.03
CA ASN A 62 12.93 -3.84 7.03
C ASN A 62 13.62 -5.16 7.34
N ILE A 63 13.95 -5.92 6.30
CA ILE A 63 14.82 -7.10 6.38
C ILE A 63 16.05 -6.82 5.53
N VAL A 64 17.24 -7.02 6.11
CA VAL A 64 18.52 -6.97 5.41
C VAL A 64 19.17 -8.34 5.55
N ALA A 65 19.15 -9.10 4.46
CA ALA A 65 19.52 -10.51 4.44
C ALA A 65 20.47 -10.82 3.25
N PRO A 66 21.72 -10.34 3.29
CA PRO A 66 22.62 -10.34 2.12
C PRO A 66 22.97 -11.75 1.60
N PHE A 67 22.94 -12.76 2.47
CA PHE A 67 23.30 -14.15 2.13
C PHE A 67 22.10 -15.08 2.06
N LEU A 68 20.90 -14.58 2.35
CA LEU A 68 19.70 -15.39 2.44
C LEU A 68 19.33 -15.96 1.07
N GLU A 69 19.16 -17.28 1.00
CA GLU A 69 18.87 -18.05 -0.20
C GLU A 69 17.43 -18.58 -0.21
N ALA A 70 16.91 -18.94 0.96
CA ALA A 70 15.56 -19.46 1.11
C ALA A 70 14.87 -18.98 2.40
N VAL A 71 13.61 -18.58 2.26
CA VAL A 71 12.68 -18.34 3.36
C VAL A 71 11.85 -19.60 3.60
N GLY A 72 11.75 -20.05 4.85
CA GLY A 72 10.98 -21.23 5.26
C GLY A 72 9.47 -21.00 5.27
N HIS A 73 8.73 -22.04 5.69
CA HIS A 73 7.28 -21.97 5.88
C HIS A 73 6.92 -20.88 6.90
N SER A 74 5.91 -20.05 6.58
CA SER A 74 5.31 -19.01 7.45
C SER A 74 6.28 -18.09 8.17
N THR A 75 7.51 -17.95 7.67
CA THR A 75 8.60 -17.34 8.44
C THR A 75 8.35 -15.85 8.72
N PHE A 76 7.84 -15.11 7.74
CA PHE A 76 7.45 -13.71 7.90
C PHE A 76 5.93 -13.51 7.73
N GLN A 77 5.13 -14.55 7.95
CA GLN A 77 3.67 -14.43 7.90
C GLN A 77 3.20 -13.35 8.88
N GLU A 78 2.29 -12.47 8.43
CA GLU A 78 1.68 -11.40 9.23
C GLU A 78 2.69 -10.39 9.80
N PHE A 79 3.85 -10.24 9.15
CA PHE A 79 4.70 -9.07 9.38
C PHE A 79 4.03 -7.85 8.73
N TYR A 80 2.92 -7.38 9.32
CA TYR A 80 2.07 -6.29 8.80
C TYR A 80 2.85 -4.99 8.60
N LEU A 81 3.96 -4.83 9.33
CA LEU A 81 4.83 -3.65 9.28
C LEU A 81 5.93 -3.73 8.23
N LEU A 82 6.24 -4.93 7.72
CA LEU A 82 7.37 -5.16 6.83
C LEU A 82 7.15 -4.47 5.49
N ARG A 83 8.14 -3.70 5.04
CA ARG A 83 8.07 -2.85 3.85
C ARG A 83 9.11 -3.19 2.81
N TYR A 84 10.32 -3.48 3.26
CA TYR A 84 11.47 -3.68 2.40
C TYR A 84 12.21 -4.95 2.79
N VAL A 85 12.48 -5.79 1.81
CA VAL A 85 13.32 -6.96 1.96
C VAL A 85 14.49 -6.81 0.99
N TYR A 86 15.69 -6.64 1.52
CA TYR A 86 16.92 -6.69 0.75
C TYR A 86 17.55 -8.07 0.93
N ALA A 87 17.43 -8.93 -0.09
CA ALA A 87 17.93 -10.30 -0.05
C ALA A 87 18.43 -10.74 -1.44
N PRO A 88 19.58 -10.23 -1.91
CA PRO A 88 20.04 -10.40 -3.29
C PRO A 88 20.31 -11.87 -3.69
N CYS A 89 20.59 -12.75 -2.72
CA CYS A 89 20.80 -14.18 -2.95
C CYS A 89 19.50 -15.00 -2.87
N LEU A 90 18.36 -14.40 -2.49
CA LEU A 90 17.12 -15.10 -2.22
C LEU A 90 16.53 -15.61 -3.53
N PHE A 91 16.36 -16.92 -3.63
CA PHE A 91 15.80 -17.57 -4.81
C PHE A 91 14.55 -18.41 -4.53
N LYS A 92 14.28 -18.79 -3.26
CA LYS A 92 13.10 -19.59 -2.86
C LYS A 92 12.34 -18.90 -1.73
N ILE A 93 11.04 -18.66 -1.91
CA ILE A 93 10.14 -18.26 -0.81
C ILE A 93 9.21 -19.43 -0.51
N GLY A 94 9.27 -19.92 0.73
CA GLY A 94 8.45 -21.02 1.24
C GLY A 94 6.97 -20.67 1.38
N SER A 95 6.15 -21.68 1.69
CA SER A 95 4.70 -21.52 1.78
C SER A 95 4.36 -20.52 2.89
N ASN A 96 3.43 -19.58 2.64
CA ASN A 96 3.11 -18.45 3.51
C ASN A 96 4.31 -17.54 3.90
N GLY A 97 5.44 -17.61 3.21
CA GLY A 97 6.70 -16.98 3.64
C GLY A 97 6.59 -15.48 3.96
N PHE A 98 5.83 -14.72 3.17
CA PHE A 98 5.47 -13.31 3.38
C PHE A 98 3.94 -13.10 3.26
N ARG A 99 3.15 -14.10 3.62
CA ARG A 99 1.69 -13.99 3.60
C ARG A 99 1.25 -12.89 4.57
N ASP A 100 0.25 -12.10 4.16
CA ASP A 100 -0.31 -11.01 4.98
C ASP A 100 0.74 -9.96 5.38
N CYS A 101 1.84 -9.83 4.63
CA CYS A 101 2.77 -8.69 4.72
C CYS A 101 2.17 -7.47 4.00
N MET A 102 1.08 -6.92 4.55
CA MET A 102 0.22 -5.94 3.88
C MET A 102 0.92 -4.62 3.53
N ALA A 103 1.95 -4.23 4.27
CA ALA A 103 2.77 -3.04 4.02
C ALA A 103 3.99 -3.28 3.11
N LEU A 104 4.19 -4.51 2.60
CA LEU A 104 5.37 -4.87 1.81
C LEU A 104 5.36 -4.11 0.49
N LEU A 105 6.36 -3.27 0.27
CA LEU A 105 6.47 -2.42 -0.92
C LEU A 105 7.39 -3.01 -1.97
N LYS A 106 8.47 -3.67 -1.53
CA LYS A 106 9.52 -4.15 -2.42
C LYS A 106 10.29 -5.31 -1.79
N ILE A 107 10.58 -6.31 -2.62
CA ILE A 107 11.57 -7.34 -2.37
C ILE A 107 12.67 -7.21 -3.42
N GLU A 108 13.91 -7.02 -2.99
CA GLU A 108 15.10 -7.07 -3.84
C GLU A 108 15.73 -8.46 -3.72
N ALA A 109 15.38 -9.34 -4.67
CA ALA A 109 15.79 -10.74 -4.71
C ALA A 109 15.88 -11.26 -6.15
N VAL A 110 16.55 -12.40 -6.34
CA VAL A 110 16.66 -13.09 -7.64
C VAL A 110 15.86 -14.39 -7.59
N LEU A 111 14.54 -14.24 -7.64
CA LEU A 111 13.60 -15.33 -7.36
C LEU A 111 13.57 -16.39 -8.46
N ARG A 112 13.49 -17.66 -8.04
CA ARG A 112 13.35 -18.84 -8.91
C ARG A 112 12.09 -19.65 -8.58
N GLN A 113 11.61 -19.61 -7.34
CA GLN A 113 10.48 -20.38 -6.87
C GLN A 113 9.66 -19.62 -5.81
N LEU A 114 8.34 -19.61 -6.02
CA LEU A 114 7.34 -19.14 -5.06
C LEU A 114 6.38 -20.29 -4.70
N ASN A 115 6.31 -20.63 -3.42
CA ASN A 115 5.41 -21.66 -2.91
C ASN A 115 4.00 -21.12 -2.59
N ILE A 116 3.13 -22.00 -2.10
CA ILE A 116 1.72 -21.71 -1.83
C ILE A 116 1.60 -20.51 -0.89
N ARG A 117 0.82 -19.50 -1.28
CA ARG A 117 0.60 -18.28 -0.48
C ARG A 117 1.88 -17.50 -0.11
N ALA A 118 2.98 -17.68 -0.85
CA ALA A 118 4.26 -17.06 -0.55
C ALA A 118 4.19 -15.53 -0.34
N LEU A 119 3.37 -14.82 -1.11
CA LEU A 119 3.16 -13.37 -1.08
C LEU A 119 1.67 -13.00 -1.03
N SER A 120 0.83 -13.93 -0.61
CA SER A 120 -0.62 -13.74 -0.50
C SER A 120 -0.94 -12.51 0.35
N CYS A 121 -1.88 -11.67 -0.10
CA CYS A 121 -2.30 -10.46 0.61
C CYS A 121 -1.19 -9.41 0.81
N ALA A 122 -0.13 -9.41 -0.02
CA ALA A 122 0.86 -8.33 -0.04
C ALA A 122 0.30 -7.06 -0.72
N TYR A 123 -0.75 -6.46 -0.14
CA TYR A 123 -1.56 -5.41 -0.77
C TYR A 123 -0.74 -4.21 -1.25
N SER A 124 0.34 -3.84 -0.56
CA SER A 124 1.16 -2.67 -0.91
C SER A 124 2.20 -2.92 -2.00
N LEU A 125 2.44 -4.18 -2.37
CA LEU A 125 3.51 -4.60 -3.27
C LEU A 125 3.18 -4.11 -4.67
N THR A 126 4.01 -3.22 -5.19
CA THR A 126 3.76 -2.59 -6.49
C THR A 126 4.46 -3.30 -7.64
N PHE A 127 5.67 -3.81 -7.37
CA PHE A 127 6.51 -4.50 -8.33
C PHE A 127 7.27 -5.62 -7.63
N ILE A 128 7.39 -6.74 -8.32
CA ILE A 128 8.27 -7.85 -7.95
C ILE A 128 8.90 -8.43 -9.21
N ASP A 129 10.21 -8.64 -9.19
CA ASP A 129 10.90 -9.26 -10.32
C ASP A 129 10.65 -10.77 -10.30
N LEU A 130 9.76 -11.22 -11.19
CA LEU A 130 9.46 -12.62 -11.41
C LEU A 130 10.14 -13.17 -12.67
N SER A 131 11.02 -12.41 -13.34
CA SER A 131 11.55 -12.75 -14.67
C SER A 131 12.20 -14.14 -14.75
N LYS A 132 12.89 -14.54 -13.67
CA LYS A 132 13.63 -15.80 -13.54
C LYS A 132 12.89 -16.92 -12.81
N VAL A 133 11.65 -16.66 -12.37
CA VAL A 133 10.85 -17.64 -11.64
C VAL A 133 10.43 -18.77 -12.57
N LYS A 134 10.65 -20.02 -12.14
CA LYS A 134 10.28 -21.23 -12.86
C LYS A 134 9.05 -21.92 -12.30
N VAL A 135 8.72 -21.64 -11.04
CA VAL A 135 7.61 -22.27 -10.32
C VAL A 135 6.90 -21.20 -9.51
N ILE A 136 5.61 -21.01 -9.79
CA ILE A 136 4.65 -20.25 -8.98
C ILE A 136 3.54 -21.24 -8.62
N ARG A 137 3.39 -21.54 -7.33
CA ARG A 137 2.32 -22.43 -6.83
C ARG A 137 1.03 -21.64 -6.63
N ARG A 138 -0.09 -22.37 -6.48
CA ARG A 138 -1.42 -21.83 -6.14
C ARG A 138 -1.36 -20.75 -5.05
N GLN A 139 -2.04 -19.62 -5.27
CA GLN A 139 -2.12 -18.48 -4.34
C GLN A 139 -0.79 -17.81 -4.00
N ALA A 140 0.30 -18.11 -4.69
CA ALA A 140 1.60 -17.54 -4.37
C ALA A 140 1.62 -16.00 -4.40
N CYS A 141 0.84 -15.35 -5.25
CA CYS A 141 0.74 -13.90 -5.36
C CYS A 141 -0.73 -13.42 -5.41
N ASP A 142 -1.68 -14.15 -4.80
CA ASP A 142 -3.07 -13.70 -4.76
C ASP A 142 -3.26 -12.47 -3.87
N ASN A 143 -4.27 -11.68 -4.20
CA ASN A 143 -4.63 -10.45 -3.51
C ASN A 143 -3.48 -9.45 -3.33
N CYS A 144 -2.50 -9.47 -4.24
CA CYS A 144 -1.48 -8.42 -4.37
C CYS A 144 -2.11 -7.19 -5.06
N ALA A 145 -3.03 -6.51 -4.37
CA ALA A 145 -3.94 -5.54 -4.98
C ALA A 145 -3.25 -4.35 -5.67
N ASN A 146 -2.01 -3.99 -5.31
CA ASN A 146 -1.26 -2.90 -5.96
C ASN A 146 -0.22 -3.36 -6.99
N LEU A 147 -0.10 -4.66 -7.27
CA LEU A 147 0.84 -5.17 -8.28
C LEU A 147 0.39 -4.69 -9.66
N ILE A 148 1.28 -3.98 -10.37
CA ILE A 148 0.92 -3.29 -11.63
C ILE A 148 1.31 -4.11 -12.86
N GLU A 149 2.45 -4.79 -12.80
CA GLU A 149 2.95 -5.59 -13.90
C GLU A 149 3.59 -6.89 -13.43
N VAL A 150 3.47 -7.91 -14.26
CA VAL A 150 4.15 -9.20 -14.09
C VAL A 150 4.89 -9.53 -15.38
N HIS A 151 6.20 -9.79 -15.23
CA HIS A 151 7.06 -10.25 -16.30
C HIS A 151 7.66 -11.59 -15.93
N ASN A 152 7.61 -12.56 -16.85
CA ASN A 152 8.24 -13.84 -16.67
C ASN A 152 8.67 -14.49 -18.00
N GLN A 153 9.86 -15.07 -18.02
CA GLN A 153 10.43 -15.69 -19.22
C GLN A 153 10.47 -17.22 -19.17
N ASN A 154 10.30 -17.82 -17.98
CA ASN A 154 10.66 -19.20 -17.69
C ASN A 154 9.50 -20.09 -17.21
N LEU A 155 8.36 -19.51 -16.82
CA LEU A 155 7.15 -20.24 -16.48
C LEU A 155 6.55 -20.84 -17.74
N THR A 156 6.15 -22.10 -17.62
CA THR A 156 5.45 -22.85 -18.67
C THR A 156 3.95 -22.93 -18.42
N THR A 157 3.54 -22.86 -17.15
CA THR A 157 2.14 -23.00 -16.74
C THR A 157 1.82 -21.98 -15.66
N ILE A 158 0.63 -21.37 -15.73
CA ILE A 158 0.06 -20.54 -14.66
C ILE A 158 -1.14 -21.29 -14.09
N GLN A 159 -1.05 -21.66 -12.81
CA GLN A 159 -2.08 -22.41 -12.11
C GLN A 159 -3.18 -21.48 -11.58
N ARG A 160 -4.39 -22.03 -11.41
CA ARG A 160 -5.52 -21.32 -10.81
C ARG A 160 -5.19 -20.65 -9.49
N GLN A 161 -5.62 -19.40 -9.35
CA GLN A 161 -5.40 -18.52 -8.18
C GLN A 161 -3.94 -18.14 -7.93
N SER A 162 -3.01 -18.28 -8.87
CA SER A 162 -1.62 -17.80 -8.66
C SER A 162 -1.53 -16.28 -8.48
N PHE A 163 -2.37 -15.53 -9.19
CA PHE A 163 -2.46 -14.06 -9.26
C PHE A 163 -3.91 -13.56 -9.14
N SER A 164 -4.82 -14.35 -8.55
CA SER A 164 -6.21 -13.91 -8.39
C SER A 164 -6.32 -12.65 -7.53
N GLU A 165 -7.33 -11.82 -7.78
CA GLU A 165 -7.57 -10.57 -7.05
C GLU A 165 -6.39 -9.56 -7.09
N CYS A 166 -5.48 -9.70 -8.07
CA CYS A 166 -4.51 -8.65 -8.39
C CYS A 166 -5.20 -7.51 -9.16
N THR A 167 -6.09 -6.79 -8.47
CA THR A 167 -7.04 -5.84 -9.06
C THR A 167 -6.42 -4.66 -9.80
N ASN A 168 -5.15 -4.30 -9.55
CA ASN A 168 -4.40 -3.27 -10.30
C ASN A 168 -3.46 -3.82 -11.39
N LEU A 169 -3.41 -5.14 -11.59
CA LEU A 169 -2.53 -5.74 -12.58
C LEU A 169 -2.97 -5.28 -13.97
N ARG A 170 -2.11 -4.54 -14.66
CA ARG A 170 -2.39 -3.90 -15.96
C ARG A 170 -1.67 -4.57 -17.10
N LEU A 171 -0.47 -5.07 -16.81
CA LEU A 171 0.42 -5.63 -17.81
C LEU A 171 0.87 -7.02 -17.38
N ILE A 172 0.68 -7.98 -18.29
CA ILE A 172 1.24 -9.32 -18.15
C ILE A 172 2.09 -9.66 -19.37
N ASN A 173 3.32 -10.09 -19.12
CA ASN A 173 4.27 -10.47 -20.15
C ASN A 173 4.86 -11.83 -19.80
N PHE A 174 4.38 -12.87 -20.47
CA PHE A 174 4.80 -14.25 -20.27
C PHE A 174 5.35 -14.82 -21.58
N GLU A 175 6.65 -15.04 -21.64
CA GLU A 175 7.32 -15.48 -22.87
C GLU A 175 7.15 -16.98 -23.16
N SER A 176 7.07 -17.80 -22.10
CA SER A 176 7.13 -19.26 -22.22
C SER A 176 5.87 -20.00 -21.78
N VAL A 177 4.84 -19.29 -21.33
CA VAL A 177 3.60 -19.90 -20.83
C VAL A 177 2.82 -20.53 -21.97
N ALA A 178 2.50 -21.82 -21.82
CA ALA A 178 1.73 -22.63 -22.75
C ALA A 178 0.32 -22.96 -22.23
N GLU A 179 0.13 -22.93 -20.90
CA GLU A 179 -1.14 -23.22 -20.22
C GLU A 179 -1.41 -22.16 -19.15
N CYS A 180 -2.64 -21.64 -19.08
CA CYS A 180 -3.01 -20.58 -18.15
C CYS A 180 -4.48 -20.70 -17.71
N ASP A 181 -4.71 -20.91 -16.41
CA ASP A 181 -6.04 -21.04 -15.82
C ASP A 181 -6.25 -20.03 -14.67
N ASP A 182 -5.89 -18.77 -14.87
CA ASP A 182 -5.86 -17.78 -13.80
C ASP A 182 -6.19 -16.33 -14.25
N PHE A 183 -5.93 -15.35 -13.38
CA PHE A 183 -6.30 -13.93 -13.48
C PHE A 183 -7.77 -13.64 -13.14
N VAL A 184 -8.37 -14.50 -12.31
CA VAL A 184 -9.69 -14.26 -11.72
C VAL A 184 -9.69 -12.92 -10.96
N GLU A 185 -10.69 -12.08 -11.20
CA GLU A 185 -10.84 -10.75 -10.58
C GLU A 185 -9.65 -9.78 -10.82
N CYS A 186 -9.00 -9.91 -11.98
CA CYS A 186 -7.93 -9.01 -12.45
C CYS A 186 -8.43 -8.02 -13.51
N ASP A 187 -9.50 -7.28 -13.22
CA ASP A 187 -10.24 -6.46 -14.21
C ASP A 187 -9.46 -5.28 -14.83
N SER A 188 -8.28 -4.97 -14.29
CA SER A 188 -7.40 -3.89 -14.76
C SER A 188 -6.50 -4.27 -15.93
N ILE A 189 -6.40 -5.57 -16.26
CA ILE A 189 -5.47 -6.01 -17.30
C ILE A 189 -5.84 -5.34 -18.62
N ARG A 190 -4.82 -4.79 -19.29
CA ARG A 190 -4.97 -4.06 -20.55
C ARG A 190 -3.89 -4.41 -21.56
N PHE A 191 -2.71 -4.80 -21.11
CA PHE A 191 -1.59 -5.11 -21.99
C PHE A 191 -1.16 -6.54 -21.73
N ILE A 192 -1.17 -7.36 -22.78
CA ILE A 192 -0.78 -8.76 -22.67
C ILE A 192 0.28 -9.12 -23.71
N ARG A 193 1.13 -10.07 -23.35
CA ARG A 193 2.04 -10.74 -24.28
C ARG A 193 2.14 -12.23 -23.91
N PHE A 194 1.73 -13.08 -24.84
CA PHE A 194 1.77 -14.54 -24.71
C PHE A 194 2.15 -15.22 -26.04
N PRO A 195 3.45 -15.37 -26.36
CA PRO A 195 3.89 -15.97 -27.62
C PRO A 195 3.61 -17.48 -27.77
N LYS A 196 3.34 -18.19 -26.66
CA LYS A 196 3.21 -19.66 -26.65
C LYS A 196 1.86 -20.18 -26.12
N LEU A 197 0.95 -19.29 -25.72
CA LEU A 197 -0.36 -19.67 -25.17
C LEU A 197 -1.35 -19.89 -26.31
N LYS A 198 -1.61 -21.15 -26.63
CA LYS A 198 -2.45 -21.56 -27.76
C LYS A 198 -3.95 -21.57 -27.47
N GLU A 199 -4.33 -21.32 -26.22
CA GLU A 199 -5.72 -21.20 -25.80
C GLU A 199 -6.09 -19.74 -25.62
N PHE A 200 -7.23 -19.31 -26.16
CA PHE A 200 -7.72 -17.96 -25.96
C PHE A 200 -8.01 -17.73 -24.47
N ILE A 201 -7.37 -16.73 -23.87
CA ILE A 201 -7.64 -16.34 -22.49
C ILE A 201 -8.59 -15.14 -22.47
N ASP A 202 -9.77 -15.25 -21.87
CA ASP A 202 -10.67 -14.11 -21.72
C ASP A 202 -10.30 -13.28 -20.48
N LEU A 203 -9.91 -12.02 -20.69
CA LEU A 203 -9.53 -11.06 -19.65
C LEU A 203 -10.41 -9.80 -19.71
N GLY A 204 -11.58 -9.89 -20.36
CA GLY A 204 -12.49 -8.78 -20.57
C GLY A 204 -12.15 -7.91 -21.80
N ALA A 205 -12.76 -6.73 -21.84
CA ALA A 205 -12.70 -5.82 -22.98
C ALA A 205 -11.46 -4.90 -22.99
N ASP A 206 -11.19 -4.31 -24.15
CA ASP A 206 -10.14 -3.32 -24.42
C ASP A 206 -8.70 -3.83 -24.15
N ILE A 207 -8.44 -5.10 -24.43
CA ILE A 207 -7.10 -5.69 -24.32
C ILE A 207 -6.27 -5.34 -25.55
N GLN A 208 -5.07 -4.81 -25.30
CA GLN A 208 -4.01 -4.62 -26.27
C GLN A 208 -2.99 -5.76 -26.15
N VAL A 209 -2.66 -6.36 -27.28
CA VAL A 209 -1.80 -7.55 -27.38
C VAL A 209 -0.60 -7.27 -28.26
N THR A 210 0.57 -7.77 -27.89
CA THR A 210 1.76 -7.59 -28.73
C THR A 210 1.69 -8.44 -30.00
N ALA A 211 2.21 -7.89 -31.10
CA ALA A 211 2.23 -8.55 -32.41
C ALA A 211 2.97 -9.90 -32.43
N ASP A 212 3.86 -10.15 -31.45
CA ASP A 212 4.58 -11.41 -31.28
C ASP A 212 3.90 -12.42 -30.35
N SER A 213 2.68 -12.15 -29.90
CA SER A 213 1.84 -13.13 -29.20
C SER A 213 1.32 -14.19 -30.17
N ASP A 214 0.88 -15.34 -29.64
CA ASP A 214 0.29 -16.41 -30.45
C ASP A 214 -0.93 -15.89 -31.23
N PRO A 215 -1.14 -16.30 -32.50
CA PRO A 215 -2.25 -15.83 -33.33
C PRO A 215 -3.62 -15.88 -32.66
N VAL A 216 -3.88 -16.90 -31.82
CA VAL A 216 -5.16 -17.02 -31.10
C VAL A 216 -5.41 -15.82 -30.19
N GLN A 217 -4.36 -15.20 -29.64
CA GLN A 217 -4.47 -14.05 -28.75
C GLN A 217 -4.74 -12.75 -29.48
N LEU A 218 -4.55 -12.72 -30.80
CA LEU A 218 -4.74 -11.52 -31.62
C LEU A 218 -6.21 -11.33 -32.04
N GLU A 219 -7.01 -12.39 -31.99
CA GLU A 219 -8.39 -12.39 -32.46
C GLU A 219 -9.25 -11.38 -31.69
N GLY A 220 -9.76 -10.37 -32.40
CA GLY A 220 -10.65 -9.35 -31.82
C GLY A 220 -9.98 -8.34 -30.88
N ARG A 221 -8.64 -8.27 -30.86
CA ARG A 221 -7.88 -7.37 -29.98
C ARG A 221 -7.05 -6.34 -30.75
N ASP A 222 -6.76 -5.24 -30.06
CA ASP A 222 -5.90 -4.19 -30.60
C ASP A 222 -4.43 -4.64 -30.55
N VAL A 223 -3.76 -4.68 -31.71
CA VAL A 223 -2.37 -5.14 -31.80
C VAL A 223 -1.39 -3.98 -31.64
N ILE A 224 -0.43 -4.14 -30.72
CA ILE A 224 0.65 -3.19 -30.45
C ILE A 224 2.03 -3.79 -30.75
N GLN A 225 2.99 -2.94 -31.11
CA GLN A 225 4.35 -3.39 -31.44
C GLN A 225 5.21 -3.64 -30.20
N GLN A 226 5.02 -2.84 -29.14
CA GLN A 226 5.79 -2.92 -27.91
C GLN A 226 4.89 -2.64 -26.71
N LEU A 227 5.17 -3.35 -25.61
CA LEU A 227 4.51 -3.11 -24.33
C LEU A 227 4.88 -1.72 -23.78
N PRO A 228 3.92 -0.98 -23.21
CA PRO A 228 4.17 0.33 -22.63
C PRO A 228 4.99 0.26 -21.32
N ASP A 229 5.70 1.35 -20.99
CA ASP A 229 6.38 1.50 -19.69
C ASP A 229 5.36 1.79 -18.57
N MET A 230 5.28 0.92 -17.56
CA MET A 230 4.34 1.06 -16.45
C MET A 230 4.83 2.00 -15.34
N LYS A 231 6.03 2.59 -15.43
CA LYS A 231 6.59 3.44 -14.37
C LYS A 231 5.69 4.57 -13.92
N GLN A 232 4.86 5.08 -14.82
CA GLN A 232 3.90 6.13 -14.49
C GLN A 232 2.82 5.66 -13.50
N PHE A 233 2.46 4.38 -13.50
CA PHE A 233 1.40 3.79 -12.68
C PHE A 233 1.85 3.46 -11.25
N TYR A 234 3.16 3.33 -10.99
CA TYR A 234 3.70 3.23 -9.61
C TYR A 234 3.51 4.49 -8.77
N ARG A 235 3.15 5.61 -9.40
CA ARG A 235 3.11 6.92 -8.74
C ARG A 235 1.90 7.03 -7.82
N THR A 236 2.17 7.41 -6.57
CA THR A 236 1.17 7.71 -5.53
C THR A 236 0.69 9.17 -5.55
N ARG A 237 1.06 9.93 -6.58
CA ARG A 237 0.80 11.38 -6.69
C ARG A 237 0.66 11.81 -8.14
N VAL A 238 -0.12 12.87 -8.34
CA VAL A 238 -0.18 13.63 -9.60
C VAL A 238 1.15 14.34 -9.85
N THR A 239 1.68 14.24 -11.06
CA THR A 239 2.86 15.02 -11.49
C THR A 239 2.49 16.46 -11.83
N LYS A 240 3.46 17.38 -11.82
CA LYS A 240 3.23 18.78 -12.24
C LYS A 240 2.68 18.88 -13.67
N GLN A 241 3.16 18.02 -14.56
CA GLN A 241 2.71 17.97 -15.95
C GLN A 241 1.27 17.48 -16.05
N GLU A 242 0.92 16.35 -15.42
CA GLU A 242 -0.47 15.88 -15.35
C GLU A 242 -1.38 16.94 -14.78
N MET A 243 -0.99 17.58 -13.67
CA MET A 243 -1.80 18.63 -13.05
C MET A 243 -2.06 19.80 -13.99
N SER A 244 -1.04 20.24 -14.73
CA SER A 244 -1.15 21.35 -15.68
C SER A 244 -2.10 21.00 -16.84
N THR A 245 -1.97 19.80 -17.40
CA THR A 245 -2.85 19.30 -18.46
C THR A 245 -4.29 19.16 -17.98
N MET A 246 -4.51 18.56 -16.80
CA MET A 246 -5.85 18.38 -16.23
C MET A 246 -6.52 19.71 -15.91
N MET A 247 -5.77 20.70 -15.41
CA MET A 247 -6.31 22.05 -15.21
C MET A 247 -6.79 22.69 -16.52
N GLU A 248 -6.06 22.52 -17.61
CA GLU A 248 -6.49 23.04 -18.92
C GLU A 248 -7.75 22.34 -19.43
N MET A 249 -7.77 20.99 -19.39
CA MET A 249 -8.94 20.19 -19.78
C MET A 249 -10.19 20.53 -18.94
N SER A 250 -10.00 20.79 -17.64
CA SER A 250 -11.10 21.15 -16.73
C SER A 250 -11.81 22.47 -17.03
N LYS A 251 -11.24 23.32 -17.90
CA LYS A 251 -11.92 24.54 -18.40
C LYS A 251 -13.06 24.21 -19.37
N THR A 252 -13.02 23.03 -19.99
CA THR A 252 -13.93 22.63 -21.07
C THR A 252 -14.84 21.46 -20.69
N ALA A 253 -14.43 20.62 -19.73
CA ALA A 253 -15.20 19.48 -19.24
C ALA A 253 -15.17 19.42 -17.71
N GLU A 254 -16.34 19.22 -17.10
CA GLU A 254 -16.45 19.11 -15.63
C GLU A 254 -15.97 17.77 -15.09
N GLU A 255 -16.08 16.70 -15.88
CA GLU A 255 -15.69 15.33 -15.53
C GLU A 255 -15.01 14.66 -16.74
N PHE A 256 -13.84 14.06 -16.52
CA PHE A 256 -13.11 13.32 -17.56
C PHE A 256 -12.08 12.36 -16.95
N VAL A 257 -11.54 11.46 -17.77
CA VAL A 257 -10.45 10.57 -17.38
C VAL A 257 -9.20 10.92 -18.18
N TYR A 258 -8.07 11.09 -17.49
CA TYR A 258 -6.77 11.34 -18.12
C TYR A 258 -5.69 10.48 -17.47
N ASN A 259 -5.00 9.64 -18.24
CA ASN A 259 -3.96 8.72 -17.72
C ASN A 259 -4.43 7.88 -16.51
N ASN A 260 -5.66 7.36 -16.58
CA ASN A 260 -6.34 6.62 -15.51
C ASN A 260 -6.54 7.42 -14.21
N LEU A 261 -6.51 8.75 -14.29
CA LEU A 261 -6.94 9.66 -13.25
C LEU A 261 -8.36 10.10 -13.56
N LEU A 262 -9.27 9.84 -12.63
CA LEU A 262 -10.60 10.45 -12.68
C LEU A 262 -10.46 11.90 -12.22
N VAL A 263 -10.83 12.84 -13.08
CA VAL A 263 -10.83 14.26 -12.77
C VAL A 263 -12.27 14.75 -12.75
N SER A 264 -12.67 15.39 -11.67
CA SER A 264 -13.97 16.06 -11.61
C SER A 264 -13.90 17.38 -10.85
N SER A 265 -14.72 18.34 -11.27
CA SER A 265 -14.99 19.57 -10.50
C SER A 265 -16.24 19.47 -9.63
N SER A 266 -17.07 18.44 -9.85
CA SER A 266 -18.33 18.22 -9.13
C SER A 266 -18.12 17.34 -7.89
N CYS A 267 -18.99 17.50 -6.89
CA CYS A 267 -19.09 16.56 -5.77
C CYS A 267 -19.78 15.25 -6.18
N GLU A 268 -20.62 15.28 -7.22
CA GLU A 268 -21.32 14.11 -7.75
C GLU A 268 -20.64 13.66 -9.03
N ILE A 269 -20.31 12.37 -9.08
CA ILE A 269 -19.62 11.75 -10.21
C ILE A 269 -20.54 10.67 -10.74
N SER A 270 -20.97 10.85 -11.97
CA SER A 270 -22.04 10.05 -12.57
C SER A 270 -21.60 8.63 -12.90
N ASN A 271 -20.37 8.46 -13.37
CA ASN A 271 -19.81 7.16 -13.72
C ASN A 271 -18.33 7.11 -13.37
N ILE A 272 -18.01 6.35 -12.32
CA ILE A 272 -16.62 6.13 -11.92
C ILE A 272 -16.10 4.93 -12.70
N PRO A 273 -15.16 5.13 -13.65
CA PRO A 273 -14.63 4.05 -14.45
C PRO A 273 -13.99 2.98 -13.56
N SER A 274 -14.09 1.71 -13.96
CA SER A 274 -13.46 0.61 -13.23
C SER A 274 -11.94 0.81 -13.11
N ARG A 275 -11.30 1.33 -14.16
CA ARG A 275 -9.84 1.42 -14.34
C ARG A 275 -9.23 2.76 -13.92
N ILE A 276 -9.32 3.14 -12.65
CA ILE A 276 -8.72 4.39 -12.13
C ILE A 276 -7.66 4.15 -11.07
N ARG A 277 -6.47 4.76 -11.25
CA ARG A 277 -5.36 4.71 -10.29
C ARG A 277 -5.44 5.81 -9.24
N GLY A 278 -6.19 6.87 -9.51
CA GLY A 278 -6.27 8.04 -8.66
C GLY A 278 -7.46 8.92 -8.98
N VAL A 279 -7.87 9.69 -7.98
CA VAL A 279 -8.99 10.63 -8.07
C VAL A 279 -8.46 12.04 -7.87
N VAL A 280 -8.89 12.98 -8.72
CA VAL A 280 -8.56 14.40 -8.65
C VAL A 280 -9.84 15.22 -8.62
N LEU A 281 -10.20 15.75 -7.45
CA LEU A 281 -11.39 16.59 -7.29
C LEU A 281 -10.98 18.04 -7.12
N LEU A 282 -11.05 18.81 -8.20
CA LEU A 282 -10.47 20.16 -8.25
C LEU A 282 -11.25 21.18 -7.43
N LYS A 283 -12.59 21.14 -7.50
CA LYS A 283 -13.49 22.12 -6.87
C LYS A 283 -14.49 21.50 -5.89
N ALA A 284 -14.57 20.18 -5.82
CA ALA A 284 -15.49 19.50 -4.92
C ALA A 284 -15.20 19.87 -3.46
N THR A 285 -16.26 20.21 -2.72
CA THR A 285 -16.20 20.50 -1.28
C THR A 285 -16.57 19.29 -0.43
N GLU A 286 -17.16 18.26 -1.02
CA GLU A 286 -17.60 17.05 -0.36
C GLU A 286 -17.38 15.84 -1.27
N ILE A 287 -16.98 14.72 -0.68
CA ILE A 287 -17.06 13.40 -1.31
C ILE A 287 -18.31 12.72 -0.80
N LYS A 288 -19.21 12.33 -1.69
CA LYS A 288 -20.52 11.80 -1.31
C LYS A 288 -20.41 10.41 -0.68
N ALA A 289 -21.48 10.00 0.01
CA ALA A 289 -21.56 8.69 0.62
C ALA A 289 -21.36 7.57 -0.42
N LYS A 290 -20.54 6.56 -0.06
CA LYS A 290 -20.19 5.39 -0.89
C LYS A 290 -19.58 5.70 -2.28
N GLN A 291 -19.22 6.94 -2.57
CA GLN A 291 -18.83 7.36 -3.91
C GLN A 291 -17.69 6.52 -4.49
N PHE A 292 -16.66 6.22 -3.70
CA PHE A 292 -15.52 5.40 -4.12
C PHE A 292 -15.45 4.05 -3.37
N GLN A 293 -16.57 3.55 -2.86
CA GLN A 293 -16.61 2.26 -2.14
C GLN A 293 -16.02 1.13 -2.99
N ARG A 294 -15.17 0.29 -2.38
CA ARG A 294 -14.55 -0.91 -2.98
C ARG A 294 -13.78 -0.63 -4.28
N ARG A 295 -13.23 0.59 -4.41
CA ARG A 295 -12.34 0.94 -5.50
C ARG A 295 -10.90 0.58 -5.13
N TYR A 296 -10.62 -0.73 -5.14
CA TYR A 296 -9.33 -1.33 -4.77
C TYR A 296 -8.14 -0.73 -5.54
N GLN A 297 -8.41 -0.17 -6.71
CA GLN A 297 -7.41 0.38 -7.63
C GLN A 297 -6.92 1.79 -7.30
N ILE A 298 -7.67 2.54 -6.49
CA ILE A 298 -7.31 3.93 -6.19
C ILE A 298 -6.11 3.92 -5.26
N ILE A 299 -4.98 4.42 -5.76
CA ILE A 299 -3.73 4.57 -5.00
C ILE A 299 -3.73 5.89 -4.23
N PHE A 300 -4.35 6.93 -4.78
CA PHE A 300 -4.40 8.25 -4.15
C PHE A 300 -5.65 9.05 -4.52
N ALA A 301 -6.03 9.96 -3.62
CA ALA A 301 -7.04 10.99 -3.86
C ALA A 301 -6.42 12.39 -3.64
N HIS A 302 -6.52 13.26 -4.64
CA HIS A 302 -6.07 14.66 -4.61
C HIS A 302 -7.29 15.58 -4.68
N CYS A 303 -7.73 16.05 -3.53
CA CYS A 303 -9.01 16.74 -3.36
C CYS A 303 -8.81 18.02 -2.52
N PRO A 304 -8.08 19.04 -3.02
CA PRO A 304 -7.60 20.17 -2.22
C PRO A 304 -8.69 20.93 -1.45
N ASN A 305 -9.91 21.00 -2.01
CA ASN A 305 -11.02 21.79 -1.46
C ASN A 305 -12.04 20.95 -0.68
N VAL A 306 -11.86 19.63 -0.59
CA VAL A 306 -12.82 18.75 0.10
C VAL A 306 -12.79 18.98 1.60
N GLN A 307 -13.94 19.38 2.15
CA GLN A 307 -14.14 19.63 3.57
C GLN A 307 -14.74 18.41 4.27
N ILE A 308 -15.61 17.67 3.58
CA ILE A 308 -16.38 16.56 4.13
C ILE A 308 -16.10 15.29 3.33
N VAL A 309 -15.75 14.20 4.02
CA VAL A 309 -15.72 12.85 3.42
C VAL A 309 -16.92 12.07 3.92
N GLY A 310 -17.85 11.77 3.02
CA GLY A 310 -19.15 11.16 3.31
C GLY A 310 -19.09 9.73 3.81
N LYS A 311 -20.22 9.25 4.32
CA LYS A 311 -20.36 7.92 4.93
C LYS A 311 -19.92 6.83 3.95
N CYS A 312 -19.03 5.94 4.40
CA CYS A 312 -18.48 4.84 3.58
C CYS A 312 -17.82 5.27 2.25
N ALA A 313 -17.42 6.54 2.09
CA ALA A 313 -16.93 7.07 0.80
C ALA A 313 -15.78 6.25 0.19
N PHE A 314 -14.84 5.76 0.99
CA PHE A 314 -13.69 4.96 0.58
C PHE A 314 -13.62 3.60 1.32
N ILE A 315 -14.75 3.06 1.78
CA ILE A 315 -14.75 1.74 2.43
C ILE A 315 -14.11 0.68 1.52
N ASP A 316 -13.25 -0.16 2.09
CA ASP A 316 -12.52 -1.22 1.42
C ASP A 316 -11.64 -0.74 0.23
N CYS A 317 -11.17 0.51 0.24
CA CYS A 317 -10.17 0.97 -0.74
C CYS A 317 -8.76 0.53 -0.32
N TYR A 318 -8.46 -0.77 -0.45
CA TYR A 318 -7.21 -1.38 0.04
C TYR A 318 -5.94 -0.72 -0.51
N GLY A 319 -5.98 -0.26 -1.77
CA GLY A 319 -4.87 0.41 -2.43
C GLY A 319 -4.63 1.86 -2.03
N LEU A 320 -5.57 2.51 -1.34
CA LEU A 320 -5.52 3.95 -1.07
C LEU A 320 -4.39 4.29 -0.10
N LYS A 321 -3.24 4.73 -0.63
CA LYS A 321 -2.05 5.10 0.14
C LYS A 321 -2.11 6.53 0.67
N ARG A 322 -2.69 7.44 -0.13
CA ARG A 322 -2.68 8.89 0.15
C ARG A 322 -4.05 9.53 -0.09
N PHE A 323 -4.51 10.26 0.92
CA PHE A 323 -5.63 11.18 0.79
C PHE A 323 -5.15 12.61 1.05
N TYR A 324 -5.31 13.50 0.07
CA TYR A 324 -4.91 14.91 0.18
C TYR A 324 -6.12 15.83 0.12
N SER A 325 -6.30 16.62 1.15
CA SER A 325 -7.16 17.81 1.16
C SER A 325 -6.54 18.89 2.04
N GLU A 326 -6.64 20.16 1.62
CA GLU A 326 -6.17 21.29 2.43
C GLU A 326 -7.23 21.83 3.38
N GLN A 327 -8.50 21.48 3.17
CA GLN A 327 -9.65 22.05 3.90
C GLN A 327 -10.46 20.99 4.64
N LEU A 328 -9.90 19.80 4.85
CA LEU A 328 -10.57 18.67 5.48
C LEU A 328 -11.00 19.01 6.92
N GLN A 329 -12.32 18.96 7.17
CA GLN A 329 -12.95 19.35 8.43
C GLN A 329 -13.74 18.20 9.06
N GLU A 330 -14.42 17.38 8.26
CA GLU A 330 -15.35 16.37 8.75
C GLU A 330 -15.15 15.01 8.07
N LEU A 331 -15.11 13.96 8.90
CA LEU A 331 -15.02 12.57 8.47
C LEU A 331 -16.22 11.79 8.97
N LYS A 332 -17.05 11.34 8.04
CA LYS A 332 -18.29 10.61 8.34
C LYS A 332 -18.04 9.14 8.68
N GLU A 333 -19.09 8.48 9.17
CA GLU A 333 -19.09 7.08 9.60
C GLU A 333 -18.42 6.17 8.55
N ILE A 334 -17.44 5.38 8.98
CA ILE A 334 -16.81 4.31 8.18
C ILE A 334 -16.17 4.86 6.87
N CYS A 335 -15.87 6.16 6.77
CA CYS A 335 -15.48 6.77 5.50
C CYS A 335 -14.16 6.24 4.90
N PHE A 336 -13.18 5.84 5.71
CA PHE A 336 -11.93 5.19 5.30
C PHE A 336 -11.78 3.79 5.90
N TYR A 337 -12.88 3.13 6.27
CA TYR A 337 -12.83 1.79 6.85
C TYR A 337 -12.10 0.81 5.92
N ASN A 338 -11.16 0.05 6.50
CA ASN A 338 -10.36 -0.96 5.81
C ASN A 338 -9.52 -0.39 4.65
N CYS A 339 -9.16 0.90 4.68
CA CYS A 339 -8.15 1.46 3.78
C CYS A 339 -6.74 1.04 4.22
N LYS A 340 -6.41 -0.25 4.06
CA LYS A 340 -5.22 -0.90 4.65
C LYS A 340 -3.89 -0.22 4.30
N ALA A 341 -3.75 0.32 3.08
CA ALA A 341 -2.53 1.00 2.64
C ALA A 341 -2.45 2.49 3.04
N LEU A 342 -3.51 3.06 3.63
CA LEU A 342 -3.58 4.50 3.94
C LEU A 342 -2.54 4.86 5.00
N CYS A 343 -1.53 5.62 4.57
CA CYS A 343 -0.44 6.08 5.45
C CYS A 343 -0.23 7.59 5.38
N GLU A 344 -0.77 8.27 4.36
CA GLU A 344 -0.60 9.71 4.19
C GLU A 344 -1.96 10.43 4.15
N ILE A 345 -2.32 11.03 5.28
CA ILE A 345 -3.48 11.91 5.42
C ILE A 345 -3.18 13.05 6.40
N ASP A 346 -3.59 14.27 6.08
CA ASP A 346 -3.50 15.42 7.00
C ASP A 346 -4.88 15.65 7.64
N VAL A 347 -4.95 15.42 8.96
CA VAL A 347 -6.15 15.60 9.78
C VAL A 347 -6.05 16.83 10.70
N SER A 348 -5.09 17.72 10.48
CA SER A 348 -4.80 18.84 11.39
C SER A 348 -5.92 19.87 11.51
N LYS A 349 -6.75 20.01 10.48
CA LYS A 349 -7.93 20.89 10.46
C LYS A 349 -9.25 20.17 10.76
N VAL A 350 -9.22 18.84 10.96
CA VAL A 350 -10.43 18.06 11.25
C VAL A 350 -10.99 18.49 12.61
N VAL A 351 -12.28 18.80 12.60
CA VAL A 351 -13.06 19.25 13.76
C VAL A 351 -13.99 18.14 14.25
N THR A 352 -14.47 17.30 13.32
CA THR A 352 -15.44 16.23 13.62
C THR A 352 -15.02 14.94 12.94
N ILE A 353 -15.04 13.84 13.69
CA ILE A 353 -14.90 12.48 13.17
C ILE A 353 -16.04 11.62 13.73
N GLU A 354 -16.56 10.72 12.92
CA GLU A 354 -17.64 9.80 13.30
C GLU A 354 -17.12 8.36 13.52
N VAL A 355 -18.02 7.48 13.97
CA VAL A 355 -17.71 6.09 14.36
C VAL A 355 -16.95 5.35 13.26
N GLN A 356 -15.88 4.65 13.66
CA GLN A 356 -15.08 3.77 12.79
C GLN A 356 -14.50 4.42 11.52
N SER A 357 -14.33 5.76 11.48
CA SER A 357 -13.89 6.45 10.27
C SER A 357 -12.55 5.95 9.72
N PHE A 358 -11.64 5.44 10.56
CA PHE A 358 -10.33 4.88 10.20
C PHE A 358 -10.12 3.44 10.67
N ALA A 359 -11.17 2.69 11.03
CA ALA A 359 -10.98 1.31 11.48
C ALA A 359 -10.30 0.45 10.40
N PHE A 360 -9.40 -0.44 10.80
CA PHE A 360 -8.58 -1.33 9.97
C PHE A 360 -7.70 -0.58 8.94
N CYS A 361 -7.36 0.69 9.21
CA CYS A 361 -6.31 1.40 8.47
C CYS A 361 -4.91 1.02 8.99
N GLU A 362 -4.49 -0.20 8.67
CA GLU A 362 -3.28 -0.83 9.20
C GLU A 362 -1.97 -0.09 8.87
N SER A 363 -1.96 0.77 7.85
CA SER A 363 -0.77 1.55 7.48
C SER A 363 -0.65 2.94 8.14
N LEU A 364 -1.67 3.39 8.88
CA LEU A 364 -1.64 4.70 9.53
C LEU A 364 -0.67 4.68 10.71
N LEU A 365 0.28 5.62 10.74
CA LEU A 365 1.34 5.65 11.76
C LEU A 365 1.15 6.77 12.79
N LYS A 366 0.76 7.97 12.34
CA LYS A 366 0.68 9.16 13.17
C LYS A 366 -0.41 10.10 12.69
N LEU A 367 -1.20 10.62 13.62
CA LEU A 367 -2.24 11.61 13.35
C LEU A 367 -2.12 12.77 14.32
N GLN A 368 -2.30 13.99 13.80
CA GLN A 368 -2.29 15.21 14.61
C GLN A 368 -3.56 16.00 14.35
N PHE A 369 -4.40 16.12 15.37
CA PHE A 369 -5.61 16.91 15.39
C PHE A 369 -5.38 18.18 16.23
N LYS A 370 -5.56 19.36 15.62
CA LYS A 370 -5.42 20.65 16.34
C LYS A 370 -6.72 21.12 16.99
N SER A 371 -7.86 20.76 16.39
CA SER A 371 -9.17 21.29 16.78
C SER A 371 -10.18 20.23 17.24
N LEU A 372 -9.93 18.95 16.98
CA LEU A 372 -10.82 17.86 17.35
C LEU A 372 -11.04 17.80 18.88
N GLU A 373 -12.30 17.73 19.30
CA GLU A 373 -12.67 17.69 20.71
C GLU A 373 -12.98 16.29 21.23
N SER A 374 -13.48 15.39 20.38
CA SER A 374 -13.82 14.02 20.79
C SER A 374 -13.43 12.96 19.75
N ILE A 375 -13.11 11.76 20.23
CA ILE A 375 -12.90 10.57 19.39
C ILE A 375 -14.01 9.55 19.71
N PRO A 376 -14.85 9.14 18.73
CA PRO A 376 -15.92 8.17 18.92
C PRO A 376 -15.40 6.72 18.95
N GLY A 377 -16.30 5.78 19.25
CA GLY A 377 -15.99 4.36 19.36
C GLY A 377 -15.44 3.75 18.07
N GLY A 378 -14.46 2.85 18.21
CA GLY A 378 -13.90 2.07 17.10
C GLY A 378 -13.18 2.88 16.03
N CYS A 379 -12.94 4.18 16.23
CA CYS A 379 -12.41 5.06 15.19
C CYS A 379 -11.07 4.58 14.61
N PHE A 380 -10.23 3.98 15.44
CA PHE A 380 -8.90 3.45 15.10
C PHE A 380 -8.77 1.98 15.48
N ASP A 381 -9.89 1.25 15.49
CA ASP A 381 -9.91 -0.19 15.72
C ASP A 381 -9.03 -0.91 14.68
N GLY A 382 -8.17 -1.83 15.09
CA GLY A 382 -7.30 -2.57 14.17
C GLY A 382 -6.23 -1.74 13.43
N CYS A 383 -5.98 -0.48 13.81
CA CYS A 383 -4.89 0.33 13.26
C CYS A 383 -3.52 -0.12 13.82
N SER A 384 -3.02 -1.25 13.36
CA SER A 384 -1.82 -1.93 13.89
C SER A 384 -0.54 -1.08 13.91
N ARG A 385 -0.38 -0.11 12.98
CA ARG A 385 0.77 0.81 12.93
C ARG A 385 0.60 2.10 13.70
N LEU A 386 -0.59 2.41 14.19
CA LEU A 386 -0.84 3.72 14.75
C LEU A 386 -0.08 3.86 16.06
N SER A 387 1.02 4.61 16.02
CA SER A 387 1.97 4.74 17.12
C SER A 387 1.75 6.02 17.93
N LEU A 388 1.15 7.04 17.31
CA LEU A 388 0.98 8.35 17.94
C LEU A 388 -0.27 9.07 17.43
N VAL A 389 -1.17 9.41 18.37
CA VAL A 389 -2.23 10.40 18.14
C VAL A 389 -1.97 11.63 19.01
N ILE A 390 -1.94 12.80 18.39
CA ILE A 390 -1.82 14.10 19.05
C ILE A 390 -3.16 14.80 18.89
N GLY A 391 -3.89 15.02 19.98
CA GLY A 391 -5.10 15.83 20.00
C GLY A 391 -4.96 16.98 20.97
N GLU A 392 -4.62 18.16 20.46
CA GLU A 392 -4.28 19.32 21.31
C GLU A 392 -5.49 19.83 22.10
N LYS A 393 -6.71 19.64 21.58
CA LYS A 393 -7.97 20.06 22.19
C LYS A 393 -8.90 18.90 22.55
N LEU A 394 -8.42 17.65 22.48
CA LEU A 394 -9.23 16.48 22.82
C LEU A 394 -9.64 16.51 24.29
N LYS A 395 -10.95 16.39 24.53
CA LYS A 395 -11.59 16.34 25.86
C LYS A 395 -12.09 14.92 26.17
N ASP A 396 -12.67 14.26 25.17
CA ASP A 396 -13.33 12.96 25.32
C ASP A 396 -12.83 11.93 24.30
N VAL A 397 -12.59 10.71 24.75
CA VAL A 397 -12.18 9.59 23.88
C VAL A 397 -13.03 8.39 24.25
N HIS A 398 -13.68 7.76 23.28
CA HIS A 398 -14.49 6.58 23.58
C HIS A 398 -13.58 5.41 24.04
N GLU A 399 -14.07 4.57 24.96
CA GLU A 399 -13.27 3.49 25.57
C GLU A 399 -12.68 2.51 24.54
N VAL A 400 -13.47 2.18 23.51
CA VAL A 400 -13.06 1.32 22.38
C VAL A 400 -12.56 2.08 21.16
N ALA A 401 -12.19 3.37 21.28
CA ALA A 401 -11.69 4.15 20.15
C ALA A 401 -10.43 3.53 19.50
N PHE A 402 -9.63 2.81 20.28
CA PHE A 402 -8.35 2.20 19.90
C PHE A 402 -8.34 0.69 20.18
N TYR A 403 -9.46 -0.01 19.98
CA TYR A 403 -9.53 -1.46 20.23
C TYR A 403 -8.49 -2.22 19.37
N TYR A 404 -7.88 -3.29 19.92
CA TYR A 404 -6.76 -4.07 19.32
C TYR A 404 -5.41 -3.36 19.06
N TYR A 405 -4.99 -2.38 19.88
CA TYR A 405 -3.63 -1.81 19.74
C TYR A 405 -2.53 -2.73 20.29
N HIS A 406 -1.43 -2.89 19.53
CA HIS A 406 -0.19 -3.51 20.00
C HIS A 406 0.66 -2.50 20.81
N ARG A 407 1.54 -3.02 21.67
CA ARG A 407 2.07 -2.44 22.93
C ARG A 407 2.74 -1.03 22.91
N CYS A 408 2.81 -0.30 21.79
CA CYS A 408 3.55 0.97 21.68
C CYS A 408 2.75 2.21 21.23
N PHE A 409 1.42 2.20 21.34
CA PHE A 409 0.59 3.38 21.07
C PHE A 409 0.77 4.48 22.13
N ARG A 410 0.89 5.74 21.67
CA ARG A 410 0.91 6.94 22.52
C ARG A 410 -0.21 7.90 22.12
N LEU A 411 -0.92 8.39 23.14
CA LEU A 411 -1.88 9.47 23.00
C LEU A 411 -1.33 10.71 23.69
N TYR A 412 -1.24 11.83 22.99
CA TYR A 412 -1.07 13.16 23.60
C TYR A 412 -2.42 13.88 23.56
N ALA A 413 -3.08 14.00 24.70
CA ALA A 413 -4.36 14.69 24.83
C ALA A 413 -4.46 15.37 26.22
N PRO A 414 -3.99 16.62 26.36
CA PRO A 414 -3.78 17.24 27.69
C PRO A 414 -5.07 17.48 28.48
N PHE A 415 -6.24 17.48 27.84
CA PHE A 415 -7.53 17.71 28.49
C PHE A 415 -8.34 16.42 28.72
N VAL A 416 -7.86 15.25 28.29
CA VAL A 416 -8.53 13.96 28.51
C VAL A 416 -8.26 13.48 29.94
N LYS A 417 -9.32 13.28 30.72
CA LYS A 417 -9.25 12.86 32.13
C LYS A 417 -9.40 11.35 32.36
N GLN A 418 -9.52 10.55 31.32
CA GLN A 418 -9.88 9.14 31.44
C GLN A 418 -8.75 8.28 32.02
N HIS A 419 -9.05 7.57 33.11
CA HIS A 419 -8.10 6.77 33.88
C HIS A 419 -7.41 5.63 33.11
N LYS A 420 -7.99 5.15 31.99
CA LYS A 420 -7.44 4.04 31.20
C LYS A 420 -6.42 4.47 30.14
N LEU A 421 -6.47 5.72 29.67
CA LEU A 421 -5.58 6.23 28.63
C LEU A 421 -4.45 7.04 29.27
N LYS A 422 -3.22 6.49 29.26
CA LYS A 422 -2.03 7.24 29.70
C LYS A 422 -1.68 8.26 28.63
N THR A 423 -1.81 9.55 28.95
CA THR A 423 -1.35 10.61 28.07
C THR A 423 0.15 10.79 28.22
N SER A 424 0.89 10.74 27.11
CA SER A 424 2.34 10.89 27.11
C SER A 424 2.75 12.37 27.03
N ILE A 425 3.99 12.70 27.39
CA ILE A 425 4.58 14.02 27.08
C ILE A 425 4.66 14.19 25.56
N LYS A 426 4.35 15.39 25.05
CA LYS A 426 4.51 15.72 23.61
C LYS A 426 5.96 15.52 23.19
N THR A 427 6.25 14.42 22.50
CA THR A 427 7.57 14.15 21.93
C THR A 427 7.82 15.07 20.74
N ARG A 428 8.96 15.77 20.75
CA ARG A 428 9.32 16.76 19.72
C ARG A 428 10.09 16.17 18.54
N PHE A 429 10.69 14.99 18.73
CA PHE A 429 11.49 14.32 17.71
C PHE A 429 11.33 12.80 17.81
N GLN A 430 10.95 12.19 16.69
CA GLN A 430 10.88 10.75 16.50
C GLN A 430 11.09 10.51 15.00
N GLU A 431 12.00 9.61 14.62
CA GLU A 431 12.19 9.32 13.20
C GLU A 431 11.11 8.34 12.72
N ASP A 432 10.06 8.87 12.11
CA ASP A 432 8.94 8.09 11.61
C ASP A 432 8.94 8.07 10.06
N LEU A 433 8.80 6.87 9.48
CA LEU A 433 8.73 6.67 8.03
C LEU A 433 7.26 6.63 7.57
N MET A 434 6.76 7.75 7.06
CA MET A 434 5.41 7.90 6.48
C MET A 434 5.48 7.77 4.96
N GLY A 435 4.77 6.80 4.39
CA GLY A 435 4.95 6.48 2.97
C GLY A 435 6.44 6.30 2.65
N GLU A 436 6.96 6.90 1.59
CA GLU A 436 8.37 6.77 1.17
C GLU A 436 9.35 7.72 1.88
N LYS A 437 8.93 8.51 2.88
CA LYS A 437 9.76 9.62 3.42
C LYS A 437 9.85 9.63 4.94
N PHE A 438 11.05 9.91 5.45
CA PHE A 438 11.28 10.26 6.86
C PHE A 438 10.84 11.71 7.08
N VAL A 439 9.73 11.91 7.78
CA VAL A 439 9.05 13.21 7.88
C VAL A 439 9.92 14.20 8.66
N GLU A 440 10.38 13.81 9.85
CA GLU A 440 11.15 14.65 10.75
C GLU A 440 12.51 15.01 10.17
N ARG A 441 13.16 14.07 9.47
CA ARG A 441 14.44 14.30 8.76
C ARG A 441 14.28 15.31 7.63
N THR A 442 13.23 15.16 6.83
CA THR A 442 12.92 16.12 5.75
C THR A 442 12.66 17.51 6.33
N GLY A 443 11.87 17.60 7.40
CA GLY A 443 11.61 18.86 8.10
C GLY A 443 12.86 19.48 8.72
N PHE A 444 13.74 18.67 9.30
CA PHE A 444 15.03 19.13 9.84
C PHE A 444 15.94 19.66 8.73
N GLN A 445 16.09 18.93 7.62
CA GLN A 445 16.86 19.39 6.45
C GLN A 445 16.34 20.72 5.91
N LEU A 446 15.03 20.91 5.83
CA LEU A 446 14.42 22.19 5.41
C LEU A 446 14.73 23.32 6.41
N ARG A 447 14.64 23.07 7.71
CA ARG A 447 15.02 24.05 8.74
C ARG A 447 16.50 24.40 8.69
N CYS A 448 17.38 23.42 8.51
CA CYS A 448 18.82 23.66 8.34
C CYS A 448 19.10 24.54 7.13
N LYS A 449 18.46 24.27 5.97
CA LYS A 449 18.58 25.12 4.77
C LYS A 449 18.08 26.54 5.02
N ALA A 450 16.95 26.71 5.71
CA ALA A 450 16.43 28.03 6.05
C ALA A 450 17.38 28.81 7.00
N LEU A 451 17.93 28.13 8.01
CA LEU A 451 18.93 28.72 8.92
C LEU A 451 20.23 29.08 8.18
N GLU A 452 20.67 28.25 7.25
CA GLU A 452 21.84 28.53 6.41
C GLU A 452 21.62 29.81 5.58
N GLN A 453 20.45 29.96 4.95
CA GLN A 453 20.09 31.18 4.23
C GLN A 453 20.07 32.41 5.14
N GLN A 454 19.53 32.29 6.36
CA GLN A 454 19.55 33.37 7.35
C GLN A 454 20.99 33.75 7.74
N CYS A 455 21.86 32.77 7.97
CA CYS A 455 23.28 32.99 8.27
C CYS A 455 24.00 33.72 7.11
N ILE A 456 23.72 33.36 5.87
CA ILE A 456 24.26 34.05 4.68
C ILE A 456 23.81 35.51 4.65
N MET A 457 22.52 35.77 4.91
CA MET A 457 22.00 37.14 4.96
C MET A 457 22.66 37.97 6.06
N ILE A 458 22.81 37.42 7.27
CA ILE A 458 23.48 38.10 8.39
C ILE A 458 24.93 38.46 8.03
N ARG A 459 25.66 37.56 7.37
CA ARG A 459 27.04 37.84 6.92
C ARG A 459 27.08 38.99 5.91
N LYS A 460 26.21 38.97 4.90
CA LYS A 460 26.12 40.06 3.91
C LYS A 460 25.76 41.40 4.55
N THR A 461 24.79 41.42 5.48
CA THR A 461 24.43 42.64 6.21
C THR A 461 25.60 43.18 7.02
N LYS A 462 26.38 42.30 7.66
CA LYS A 462 27.59 42.69 8.41
C LYS A 462 28.67 43.28 7.49
N GLU A 463 28.87 42.69 6.31
CA GLU A 463 29.80 43.22 5.30
C GLU A 463 29.38 44.61 4.80
N ILE A 464 28.08 44.81 4.55
CA ILE A 464 27.53 46.11 4.15
C ILE A 464 27.73 47.15 5.26
N GLN A 465 27.41 46.80 6.51
CA GLN A 465 27.60 47.70 7.66
C GLN A 465 29.07 48.09 7.83
N GLN A 466 30.00 47.16 7.61
CA GLN A 466 31.44 47.45 7.68
C GLN A 466 31.91 48.38 6.56
N LYS A 467 31.30 48.31 5.37
CA LYS A 467 31.58 49.25 4.28
C LYS A 467 31.04 50.65 4.60
N ILE A 468 29.79 50.74 5.07
CA ILE A 468 29.19 52.02 5.49
C ILE A 468 30.00 52.69 6.58
N ASN A 469 30.49 51.95 7.58
CA ASN A 469 31.31 52.53 8.66
C ASN A 469 32.72 52.96 8.21
N ARG A 470 33.16 52.60 7.01
CA ARG A 470 34.47 52.97 6.44
C ARG A 470 34.39 54.17 5.49
N GLU A 471 33.19 54.47 4.99
CA GLU A 471 32.84 55.69 4.25
C GLU A 471 32.48 56.80 5.23
#